data_AF-V4XVZ5-F1
#
_entry.id   AF-V4XVZ5-F1
#
_cell.length_a   1.000
_cell.length_b   1.000
_cell.length_c   1.000
_cell.angle_alpha   90.00
_cell.angle_beta   90.00
_cell.angle_gamma   90.00
#
_symmetry.space_group_name_H-M   'P 1'
#
loop_
_entity.id
_entity.type
_entity.pdbx_description
1 polymer ?
#
loop_
_entity_poly.entity_id
_entity_poly.type
_entity_poly.pdbx_seq_one_letter_code
_entity_poly.pdbx_strand_id
1 'polypeptide(L)' 'MSTSPTRVHAERPEIVCRSTEDPSADAEVTFFEADRDPDERTTRWITVREADCVPREEWR' A
#
# COMPACT_ATOMS: atom_id res chain seq x y z
N MET A 1 -12.01 29.31 -14.82
CA MET A 1 -11.47 29.10 -13.46
C MET A 1 -11.10 27.63 -13.35
N SER A 2 -9.81 27.29 -13.43
CA SER A 2 -9.32 25.91 -13.24
C SER A 2 -8.83 25.81 -11.81
N THR A 3 -9.67 25.31 -10.91
CA THR A 3 -9.23 24.98 -9.55
C THR A 3 -8.34 23.76 -9.67
N SER A 4 -7.02 24.00 -9.74
CA SER A 4 -6.06 22.93 -9.51
C SER A 4 -6.37 22.34 -8.13
N PRO A 5 -6.58 21.03 -7.99
CA PRO A 5 -6.88 20.44 -6.71
C PRO A 5 -5.68 20.71 -5.80
N THR A 6 -5.88 21.54 -4.79
CA THR A 6 -4.93 21.66 -3.69
C THR A 6 -4.78 20.25 -3.15
N ARG A 7 -3.61 19.62 -3.35
CA ARG A 7 -3.29 18.37 -2.65
C ARG A 7 -3.31 18.73 -1.18
N VAL A 8 -4.40 18.36 -0.51
CA VAL A 8 -4.50 18.46 0.94
C VAL A 8 -3.31 17.65 1.45
N HIS A 9 -2.33 18.34 2.05
CA HIS A 9 -1.28 17.72 2.83
C HIS A 9 -1.93 17.20 4.12
N ALA A 10 -2.81 16.22 4.00
CA ALA A 10 -3.05 15.31 5.09
C ALA A 10 -1.72 14.61 5.38
N GLU A 11 -1.45 14.29 6.64
CA GLU A 11 -0.31 13.45 7.00
C GLU A 11 -0.29 12.24 6.09
N ARG A 12 0.87 11.97 5.48
CA ARG A 12 1.03 10.84 4.57
C ARG A 12 0.76 9.59 5.41
N PRO A 13 -0.29 8.83 5.08
CA PRO A 13 -0.66 7.70 5.92
C PRO A 13 0.44 6.65 5.83
N GLU A 14 0.69 5.95 6.94
CA GLU A 14 1.64 4.86 6.98
C GLU A 14 1.05 3.66 6.23
N ILE A 15 1.73 3.25 5.15
CA ILE A 15 1.36 2.08 4.37
C ILE A 15 2.23 0.92 4.82
N VAL A 16 1.58 -0.12 5.34
CA VAL A 16 2.23 -1.38 5.74
C VAL A 16 1.92 -2.48 4.73
N CYS A 17 2.70 -3.55 4.76
CA CYS A 17 2.44 -4.76 3.99
C CYS A 17 2.13 -5.94 4.91
N ARG A 18 1.22 -6.82 4.46
CA ARG A 18 0.98 -8.13 5.06
C ARG A 18 1.05 -9.18 3.96
N SER A 19 1.91 -10.18 4.17
CA SER A 19 2.03 -11.37 3.32
C SER A 19 1.08 -12.48 3.77
N THR A 20 0.69 -13.33 2.82
CA THR A 20 0.06 -14.62 3.12
C THR A 20 1.05 -15.51 3.88
N GLU A 21 0.55 -16.29 4.86
CA GLU A 21 1.41 -17.08 5.76
C GLU A 21 2.15 -18.24 5.07
N ASP A 22 1.74 -18.59 3.85
CA ASP A 22 2.36 -19.66 3.06
C ASP A 22 3.40 -19.06 2.09
N PRO A 23 4.72 -19.30 2.30
CA PRO A 23 5.78 -18.84 1.41
C PRO A 23 5.84 -19.76 0.18
N SER A 24 4.78 -19.74 -0.62
CA SER A 24 4.72 -20.38 -1.92
C SER A 24 5.06 -19.39 -3.03
N ALA A 25 5.30 -19.89 -4.25
CA ALA A 25 5.48 -19.04 -5.44
C ALA A 25 4.23 -18.19 -5.76
N ASP A 26 3.10 -18.51 -5.14
CA ASP A 26 1.83 -17.79 -5.24
C ASP A 26 1.56 -16.92 -4.00
N ALA A 27 2.58 -16.65 -3.18
CA ALA A 27 2.45 -15.77 -2.02
C ALA A 27 1.99 -14.36 -2.47
N GLU A 28 0.99 -13.83 -1.79
CA GLU A 28 0.42 -12.51 -2.06
C GLU A 28 0.77 -11.54 -0.94
N VAL A 29 1.04 -10.29 -1.33
CA VAL A 29 1.33 -9.18 -0.43
C VAL A 29 0.25 -8.12 -0.62
N THR A 30 -0.41 -7.77 0.48
CA THR A 30 -1.40 -6.68 0.51
C THR A 30 -0.82 -5.45 1.20
N PHE A 31 -0.91 -4.30 0.54
CA PHE A 31 -0.51 -3.00 1.08
C PHE A 31 -1.73 -2.20 1.54
N PHE A 32 -1.68 -1.64 2.76
CA PHE A 32 -2.81 -0.92 3.35
C PHE A 32 -2.37 0.05 4.46
N GLU A 33 -3.28 0.96 4.87
CA GLU A 33 -3.07 1.86 6.01
C GLU A 33 -3.38 1.13 7.34
N ALA A 34 -2.36 0.87 8.17
CA ALA A 34 -2.52 0.09 9.40
C ALA A 34 -3.39 0.79 10.44
N ASP A 35 -3.20 2.09 10.58
CA ASP A 35 -3.82 2.91 11.64
C ASP A 35 -5.25 3.37 11.31
N ARG A 36 -5.84 2.86 10.23
CA ARG A 36 -7.19 3.21 9.81
C ARG A 36 -8.07 1.99 9.63
N ASP A 37 -9.31 2.12 10.10
CA ASP A 37 -10.35 1.14 9.85
C ASP A 37 -10.60 0.98 8.34
N PRO A 38 -10.94 -0.23 7.86
CA PRO A 38 -11.10 -0.53 6.44
C PRO A 38 -11.95 0.49 5.66
N ASP A 39 -13.03 0.97 6.27
CA ASP A 39 -13.97 1.92 5.66
C ASP A 39 -13.47 3.38 5.69
N GLU A 40 -12.47 3.69 6.53
CA GLU A 40 -11.89 5.03 6.70
C GLU A 40 -10.55 5.21 5.97
N ARG A 41 -10.06 4.14 5.31
CA ARG A 41 -8.84 4.17 4.51
C ARG A 41 -8.99 5.07 3.31
N THR A 42 -8.02 5.95 3.13
CA THR A 42 -7.94 6.88 1.99
C THR A 42 -7.18 6.30 0.80
N THR A 43 -6.40 5.25 1.02
CA THR A 43 -5.60 4.56 0.01
C THR A 43 -6.28 3.25 -0.38
N ARG A 44 -6.44 3.04 -1.70
CA ARG A 44 -6.97 1.79 -2.24
C ARG A 44 -5.98 0.65 -1.97
N TRP A 45 -6.48 -0.50 -1.53
CA TRP A 45 -5.64 -1.67 -1.30
C TRP A 45 -5.10 -2.19 -2.62
N ILE A 46 -3.85 -2.63 -2.59
CA ILE A 46 -3.25 -3.36 -3.68
C ILE A 46 -2.74 -4.69 -3.14
N THR A 47 -3.24 -5.77 -3.72
CA THR A 47 -2.75 -7.12 -3.50
C THR A 47 -1.99 -7.51 -4.75
N VAL A 48 -0.74 -7.89 -4.58
CA VAL A 48 0.16 -8.30 -5.66
C VAL A 48 0.83 -9.61 -5.27
N ARG A 49 1.40 -10.30 -6.26
CA ARG A 49 2.28 -11.43 -5.95
C ARG A 49 3.56 -10.90 -5.34
N GLU A 50 4.10 -11.61 -4.36
CA GLU A 50 5.37 -11.26 -3.73
C GLU A 50 6.50 -11.19 -4.77
N ALA A 51 6.46 -12.04 -5.79
CA ALA A 51 7.40 -12.03 -6.91
C ALA A 51 7.37 -10.74 -7.76
N ASP A 52 6.30 -9.96 -7.71
CA ASP A 52 6.17 -8.67 -8.41
C ASP A 52 6.65 -7.49 -7.55
N CYS A 53 6.96 -7.71 -6.27
CA CYS A 53 7.49 -6.69 -5.37
C CYS A 53 8.98 -6.47 -5.62
N VAL A 54 9.41 -5.20 -5.64
CA VAL A 54 10.84 -4.87 -5.64
C VAL A 54 11.37 -4.98 -4.19
N PRO A 55 12.43 -5.75 -3.93
CA PRO A 55 13.04 -5.83 -2.60
C PRO A 55 13.55 -4.47 -2.11
N ARG A 56 13.41 -4.18 -0.81
CA ARG A 56 13.80 -2.89 -0.21
C ARG A 56 15.25 -2.50 -0.52
N GLU A 57 16.15 -3.48 -0.54
CA GLU A 57 17.57 -3.32 -0.87
C GLU A 57 17.83 -2.86 -2.31
N GLU A 58 16.88 -3.05 -3.22
CA GLU A 58 16.96 -2.63 -4.62
C GLU A 58 16.33 -1.26 -4.87
N TRP A 59 15.72 -0.64 -3.86
CA TRP A 59 15.07 0.67 -4.00
C TRP A 59 16.15 1.76 -4.17
N ARG A 60 16.06 2.54 -5.25
CA ARG A 60 16.91 3.71 -5.51
C ARG A 60 16.30 5.01 -5.02
#